data_AF-A0AAU3DD59-F1
#
_entry.id   AF-A0AAU3DD59-F1
#
_cell.length_a   1.000
_cell.length_b   1.000
_cell.length_c   1.000
_cell.angle_alpha   90.00
_cell.angle_beta   90.00
_cell.angle_gamma   90.00
#
_symmetry.space_group_name_H-M   'P 1'
#
loop_
_entity.id
_entity.type
_entity.pdbx_description
1 polymer ?
#
loop_
_entity_poly.entity_id
_entity_poly.type
_entity_poly.pdbx_seq_one_letter_code
_entity_poly.pdbx_strand_id
1 'polypeptide(L)' 'MGAFSWLGGGSDRQLANTRYAGRESATDTAAAKRKAKEQKRRAKSTADAARAGQAWEDADRDRERYGR' A
#
# COMPACT_ATOMS: atom_id res chain seq x y z
N MET A 1 -29.58 33.32 -17.73
CA MET A 1 -28.47 32.98 -16.81
C MET A 1 -28.81 31.66 -16.15
N GLY A 2 -28.12 30.58 -16.51
CA GLY A 2 -28.56 29.20 -16.29
C GLY A 2 -28.27 28.66 -14.88
N ALA A 3 -29.25 27.92 -14.34
CA ALA A 3 -29.31 27.33 -12.99
C ALA A 3 -28.29 26.21 -12.69
N PHE A 4 -27.18 26.13 -13.42
CA PHE A 4 -26.20 25.05 -13.33
C PHE A 4 -24.78 25.52 -12.96
N SER A 5 -24.57 26.80 -12.60
CA SER A 5 -23.23 27.29 -12.23
C SER A 5 -22.64 26.61 -10.98
N TRP A 6 -23.48 26.03 -10.11
CA TRP A 6 -23.05 25.28 -8.93
C TRP A 6 -22.42 23.92 -9.26
N LEU A 7 -22.69 23.36 -10.46
CA LEU A 7 -22.06 22.12 -10.96
C LEU A 7 -20.71 22.42 -11.64
N GLY A 8 -20.40 23.70 -11.88
CA GLY A 8 -19.13 24.16 -12.43
C GLY A 8 -18.04 24.09 -11.36
N GLY A 9 -17.64 22.88 -10.97
CA GLY A 9 -16.59 22.58 -9.98
C GLY A 9 -15.18 22.99 -10.41
N GLY A 10 -15.00 24.21 -10.89
CA GLY A 10 -13.73 24.78 -11.33
C GLY A 10 -12.99 25.58 -10.25
N SER A 11 -13.71 26.14 -9.27
CA SER A 11 -13.13 27.05 -8.27
C SER A 11 -12.59 26.32 -7.03
N ASP A 12 -13.26 25.24 -6.60
CA ASP A 12 -13.03 24.65 -5.28
C ASP A 12 -11.67 23.95 -5.17
N ARG A 13 -11.21 23.29 -6.24
CA ARG A 13 -9.86 22.70 -6.28
C ARG A 13 -8.75 23.75 -6.26
N GLN A 14 -8.94 24.88 -6.93
CA GLN A 14 -7.94 25.96 -6.93
C GLN A 14 -7.88 26.66 -5.57
N LEU A 15 -9.03 26.88 -4.93
CA LEU A 15 -9.13 27.38 -3.55
C LEU A 15 -8.55 26.41 -2.52
N ALA A 16 -8.79 25.11 -2.67
CA ALA A 16 -8.19 24.10 -1.80
C ALA A 16 -6.66 24.05 -1.98
N ASN A 17 -6.17 24.10 -3.22
CA ASN A 17 -4.75 24.12 -3.51
C ASN A 17 -4.04 25.35 -2.95
N THR A 18 -4.65 26.54 -3.01
CA THR A 18 -4.06 27.77 -2.44
C THR A 18 -4.16 27.79 -0.91
N ARG A 19 -5.30 27.39 -0.35
CA ARG A 19 -5.55 27.41 1.10
C ARG A 19 -4.73 26.37 1.86
N TYR A 20 -4.49 25.21 1.25
CA TYR A 20 -3.65 24.15 1.82
C TYR A 20 -2.27 24.08 1.16
N ALA A 21 -1.88 25.09 0.37
CA ALA A 21 -0.54 25.17 -0.20
C ALA A 21 0.52 25.02 0.90
N GLY A 22 1.41 24.05 0.74
CA GLY A 22 2.48 23.76 1.70
C GLY A 22 2.08 22.91 2.91
N ARG A 23 0.84 22.38 2.98
CA ARG A 23 0.44 21.35 3.95
C ARG A 23 0.19 20.02 3.26
N GLU A 24 0.61 18.92 3.87
CA GLU A 24 0.19 17.58 3.42
C GLU A 24 -1.34 17.49 3.49
N SER A 25 -1.98 17.18 2.36
CA SER A 25 -3.41 16.96 2.34
C SER A 25 -3.76 15.65 3.03
N ALA A 26 -4.99 15.51 3.51
CA ALA A 26 -5.50 14.24 4.04
C ALA A 26 -5.33 13.09 3.02
N THR A 27 -5.43 13.42 1.72
CA THR A 27 -5.23 12.48 0.61
C THR A 27 -3.77 12.04 0.50
N ASP A 28 -2.82 12.96 0.63
CA ASP A 28 -1.38 12.65 0.62
C ASP A 28 -1.00 11.77 1.80
N THR A 29 -1.52 12.11 2.99
CA THR A 29 -1.35 11.28 4.20
C THR A 29 -1.94 9.88 4.00
N ALA A 30 -3.13 9.77 3.40
CA ALA A 30 -3.75 8.48 3.11
C ALA A 30 -2.93 7.68 2.08
N ALA A 31 -2.41 8.33 1.04
CA ALA A 31 -1.54 7.70 0.04
C ALA A 31 -0.23 7.19 0.66
N ALA A 32 0.41 7.98 1.53
CA ALA A 32 1.60 7.57 2.27
C ALA A 32 1.33 6.33 3.14
N LYS A 33 0.22 6.32 3.90
CA LYS A 33 -0.19 5.16 4.71
C LYS A 33 -0.44 3.91 3.86
N ARG A 34 -1.08 4.05 2.70
CA ARG A 34 -1.30 2.93 1.77
C ARG A 34 0.03 2.35 1.28
N LYS A 35 0.97 3.20 0.85
CA LYS A 35 2.31 2.77 0.40
C LYS A 35 3.07 2.05 1.52
N ALA A 36 3.08 2.59 2.73
CA ALA A 36 3.75 1.97 3.88
C ALA A 36 3.15 0.59 4.23
N LYS A 37 1.82 0.47 4.22
CA LYS A 37 1.13 -0.81 4.46
C LYS A 37 1.49 -1.85 3.40
N GLU A 38 1.54 -1.44 2.13
CA GLU A 38 1.91 -2.34 1.04
C GLU A 38 3.35 -2.82 1.17
N GLN A 39 4.30 -1.92 1.45
CA GLN A 39 5.70 -2.29 1.67
C GLN A 39 5.85 -3.31 2.80
N LYS A 40 5.19 -3.07 3.94
CA LYS A 40 5.19 -4.01 5.07
C LYS A 40 4.62 -5.37 4.68
N ARG A 41 3.53 -5.41 3.90
CA ARG A 41 2.93 -6.66 3.42
C ARG A 41 3.89 -7.42 2.50
N ARG A 42 4.56 -6.73 1.58
CA ARG A 42 5.54 -7.34 0.67
C ARG A 42 6.71 -7.94 1.45
N ALA A 43 7.28 -7.18 2.38
CA ALA A 43 8.39 -7.65 3.23
C ALA A 43 8.00 -8.88 4.08
N LYS A 44 6.78 -8.89 4.62
CA LYS A 44 6.26 -10.07 5.33
C LYS A 44 6.11 -11.27 4.39
N SER A 45 5.52 -11.07 3.22
CA SER A 45 5.31 -12.13 2.24
C SER A 45 6.62 -12.76 1.77
N THR A 46 7.67 -11.96 1.57
CA THR A 46 9.00 -12.48 1.20
C THR A 46 9.62 -13.29 2.33
N ALA A 47 9.50 -12.83 3.58
CA ALA A 47 10.01 -13.57 4.74
C ALA A 47 9.26 -14.88 4.98
N ASP A 48 7.94 -14.87 4.80
CA ASP A 48 7.10 -16.08 4.92
C ASP A 48 7.42 -17.08 3.79
N ALA A 49 7.64 -16.61 2.56
CA ALA A 49 8.05 -17.46 1.44
C ALA A 49 9.43 -18.10 1.67
N ALA A 50 10.41 -17.33 2.17
CA ALA A 50 11.73 -17.86 2.50
C ALA A 50 11.65 -18.94 3.59
N ARG A 51 10.87 -18.71 4.66
CA ARG A 51 10.63 -19.70 5.72
C ARG A 51 9.94 -20.95 5.19
N ALA A 52 8.96 -20.80 4.30
CA ALA A 52 8.26 -21.94 3.69
C ALA A 52 9.19 -22.78 2.81
N GLY A 53 10.07 -22.14 2.02
CA GLY A 53 11.07 -22.83 1.21
C GLY A 53 12.05 -23.62 2.07
N GLN A 54 12.59 -22.99 3.12
CA GLN A 54 13.50 -23.67 4.04
C GLN A 54 12.84 -24.86 4.74
N ALA A 55 11.60 -24.70 5.21
CA ALA A 55 10.86 -25.80 5.85
C ALA A 55 10.61 -26.97 4.89
N TRP A 56 10.39 -26.69 3.60
CA TRP A 56 10.24 -27.72 2.58
C TRP A 56 11.57 -28.48 2.36
N GLU A 57 12.68 -27.76 2.21
CA GLU A 57 14.01 -28.37 2.07
C GLU A 57 14.42 -29.18 3.31
N ASP A 58 14.11 -28.69 4.51
CA ASP A 58 14.41 -29.39 5.75
C ASP A 58 13.57 -30.68 5.85
N ALA A 59 12.29 -30.63 5.48
CA ALA A 59 11.43 -31.81 5.44
C ALA A 59 11.88 -32.83 4.38
N ASP A 60 12.38 -32.38 3.24
CA ASP A 60 12.93 -33.24 2.19
C ASP A 60 14.22 -33.92 2.66
N ARG A 61 15.14 -33.15 3.28
CA ARG A 61 16.35 -33.70 3.91
C ARG A 61 16.04 -34.70 5.01
N ASP A 62 15.02 -34.46 5.82
CA ASP A 62 14.61 -35.42 6.85
C ASP A 62 14.05 -36.71 6.24
N ARG A 63 13.31 -36.63 5.13
CA ARG A 63 12.84 -37.81 4.39
C ARG A 63 13.99 -38.59 3.78
N GLU A 64 14.96 -37.92 3.18
CA GLU A 64 16.16 -38.57 2.62
C GLU A 64 16.99 -39.23 3.73
N ARG A 65 17.15 -38.56 4.87
CA ARG A 65 18.00 -39.01 5.97
C ARG A 65 17.40 -40.13 6.81
N TYR A 66 16.10 -40.07 7.06
CA TYR A 66 15.40 -40.99 7.97
C TYR A 66 14.38 -41.87 7.27
N GLY A 67 14.38 -41.91 5.94
CA GLY A 67 13.46 -42.64 5.07
C GLY A 67 12.84 -43.89 5.71
N ARG A 68 11.62 -43.72 6.21
CA ARG A 68 10.62 -44.76 6.33
C ARG A 68 9.46 -44.37 5.43
#